data_AF-W1YHQ3-F1
#
_entry.id   AF-W1YHQ3-F1
#
_cell.length_a   1.000
_cell.length_b   1.000
_cell.length_c   1.000
_cell.angle_alpha   90.00
_cell.angle_beta   90.00
_cell.angle_gamma   90.00
#
_symmetry.space_group_name_H-M   'P 1'
#
loop_
_entity.id
_entity.type
_entity.pdbx_description
1 polymer ?
#
loop_
_entity_poly.entity_id
_entity_poly.type
_entity_poly.pdbx_seq_one_letter_code
_entity_poly.pdbx_strand_id
1 'polypeptide(L)'
;KVAVEGSDAWWAHSAKELLPEGFKCPHCGHDEFKKETDIMDVWFDSGSSWSGVLEVNGLDVPCAMYLEGSDQHRGWFNSSLLTAVATT
;
A
#
# COMPACT_ATOMS: atom_id res chain seq x y z
N LYS A 1 6.21 9.22 8.74
CA LYS A 1 5.82 10.32 7.82
C LYS A 1 4.52 10.00 7.11
N VAL A 2 4.50 9.04 6.17
CA VAL A 2 3.30 8.70 5.38
C VAL A 2 2.03 8.44 6.20
N ALA A 3 2.10 7.65 7.28
CA ALA A 3 0.91 7.38 8.12
C ALA A 3 0.32 8.62 8.83
N VAL A 4 1.11 9.68 9.03
CA VAL A 4 0.70 10.91 9.75
C VAL A 4 0.37 12.03 8.77
N GLU A 5 1.15 12.15 7.69
CA GLU A 5 1.08 13.24 6.72
C GLU A 5 0.31 12.85 5.43
N GLY A 6 -0.06 11.58 5.27
CA GLY A 6 -0.64 11.06 4.03
C GLY A 6 0.39 10.79 2.93
N SER A 7 -0.09 10.39 1.75
CA SER A 7 0.76 10.10 0.58
C SER A 7 1.48 11.34 0.04
N ASP A 8 0.99 12.55 0.33
CA ASP A 8 1.63 13.83 -0.01
C ASP A 8 3.05 13.93 0.57
N ALA A 9 3.34 13.23 1.67
CA ALA A 9 4.68 13.14 2.24
C ALA A 9 5.72 12.62 1.23
N TRP A 10 5.33 11.70 0.33
CA TRP A 10 6.24 11.18 -0.69
C TRP A 10 6.73 12.27 -1.64
N TRP A 11 5.88 13.27 -1.91
CA TRP A 11 6.19 14.38 -2.81
C TRP A 11 6.88 15.55 -2.09
N ALA A 12 6.47 15.84 -0.85
CA ALA A 12 6.98 16.95 -0.06
C ALA A 12 8.41 16.76 0.45
N HIS A 13 8.84 15.51 0.71
CA HIS A 13 10.14 15.21 1.30
C HIS A 13 11.15 14.67 0.29
N SER A 14 12.43 14.92 0.49
CA SER A 14 13.52 14.31 -0.29
C SER A 14 13.68 12.81 0.00
N ALA A 15 14.40 12.08 -0.88
CA ALA A 15 14.70 10.65 -0.66
C ALA A 15 15.39 10.42 0.70
N LYS A 16 16.33 11.30 1.04
CA LYS A 16 17.09 11.24 2.30
C LYS A 16 16.20 11.45 3.54
N GLU A 17 15.16 12.27 3.44
CA GLU A 17 14.22 12.54 4.54
C GLU A 17 13.14 11.46 4.70
N LEU A 18 12.95 10.62 3.69
CA LEU A 18 12.02 9.48 3.73
C LEU A 18 12.70 8.20 4.23
N LEU A 19 14.02 8.06 4.00
CA LEU A 19 14.82 6.93 4.46
C LEU A 19 15.15 7.05 5.96
N PRO A 20 15.44 5.91 6.64
CA PRO A 20 15.98 5.94 7.99
C PRO A 20 17.29 6.74 8.07
N GLU A 21 17.54 7.35 9.23
CA GLU A 21 18.76 8.13 9.45
C GLU A 21 20.01 7.26 9.24
N GLY A 22 20.97 7.77 8.45
CA GLY A 22 22.21 7.06 8.16
C GLY A 22 22.04 5.82 7.28
N PHE A 23 20.89 5.64 6.64
CA PHE A 23 20.67 4.49 5.74
C PHE A 23 21.72 4.47 4.61
N LYS A 24 22.36 3.31 4.46
CA LYS A 24 23.27 2.98 3.36
C LYS A 24 22.80 1.71 2.69
N CYS A 25 22.95 1.62 1.37
CA CYS A 25 22.59 0.42 0.64
C CYS A 25 23.44 -0.76 1.14
N PRO A 26 22.84 -1.86 1.62
CA PRO A 26 23.59 -2.99 2.18
C PRO A 26 24.41 -3.74 1.11
N HIS A 27 24.11 -3.53 -0.18
CA HIS A 27 24.77 -4.20 -1.29
C HIS A 27 25.94 -3.40 -1.89
N CYS A 28 25.85 -2.07 -1.95
CA CYS A 28 26.89 -1.23 -2.57
C CYS A 28 27.47 -0.14 -1.66
N GLY A 29 26.92 0.07 -0.45
CA GLY A 29 27.43 1.04 0.53
C GLY A 29 27.14 2.51 0.22
N HIS A 30 26.50 2.83 -0.91
CA HIS A 30 26.11 4.20 -1.26
C HIS A 30 24.99 4.74 -0.36
N ASP A 31 24.98 6.06 -0.18
CA ASP A 31 24.03 6.82 0.67
C ASP A 31 23.19 7.84 -0.12
N GLU A 32 23.35 7.90 -1.44
CA GLU A 32 22.51 8.69 -2.34
C GLU A 32 21.45 7.82 -3.02
N PHE A 33 20.20 8.26 -2.94
CA PHE A 33 19.04 7.52 -3.44
C PHE A 33 18.13 8.42 -4.28
N LYS A 34 17.48 7.83 -5.28
CA LYS A 34 16.43 8.48 -6.09
C LYS A 34 15.08 7.88 -5.72
N LYS A 35 14.06 8.73 -5.58
CA LYS A 35 12.67 8.29 -5.38
C LYS A 35 12.07 7.78 -6.70
N GLU A 36 11.26 6.73 -6.60
CA GLU A 36 10.32 6.38 -7.67
C GLU A 36 9.18 7.42 -7.71
N THR A 37 8.64 7.65 -8.90
CA THR A 37 7.55 8.60 -9.17
C THR A 37 6.31 7.93 -9.74
N ASP A 38 6.39 6.65 -10.12
CA ASP A 38 5.23 5.85 -10.46
C ASP A 38 4.28 5.70 -9.26
N ILE A 39 2.98 5.61 -9.55
CA ILE A 39 1.93 5.40 -8.55
C ILE A 39 1.28 4.04 -8.73
N MET A 40 0.55 3.60 -7.70
CA MET A 40 -0.22 2.37 -7.78
C MET A 40 -1.51 2.58 -8.56
N ASP A 41 -1.97 1.51 -9.21
CA ASP A 41 -3.26 1.48 -9.87
C ASP A 41 -4.40 1.46 -8.84
N VAL A 42 -5.54 2.06 -9.19
CA VAL A 42 -6.69 2.23 -8.30
C VAL A 42 -7.33 0.91 -7.86
N TRP A 43 -7.11 -0.18 -8.60
CA TRP A 43 -7.53 -1.51 -8.14
C TRP A 43 -6.69 -2.03 -7.00
N PHE A 44 -5.44 -1.58 -6.85
CA PHE A 44 -4.61 -1.88 -5.67
C PHE A 44 -5.12 -1.12 -4.44
N ASP A 45 -5.45 0.17 -4.60
CA ASP A 45 -6.02 0.99 -3.52
C ASP A 45 -7.30 0.37 -2.97
N SER A 46 -8.26 0.08 -3.85
CA SER A 46 -9.52 -0.57 -3.45
C SER A 46 -9.29 -2.00 -2.98
N GLY A 47 -8.44 -2.77 -3.65
CA GLY A 47 -8.14 -4.16 -3.30
C GLY A 47 -7.54 -4.32 -1.91
N SER A 48 -6.74 -3.35 -1.45
CA SER A 48 -6.13 -3.39 -0.11
C SER A 48 -7.06 -2.91 1.03
N SER A 49 -8.33 -2.61 0.74
CA SER A 49 -9.31 -2.13 1.73
C SER A 49 -9.57 -3.11 2.88
N TRP A 50 -9.44 -4.41 2.68
CA TRP A 50 -9.58 -5.39 3.78
C TRP A 50 -8.53 -5.15 4.88
N SER A 51 -7.28 -4.82 4.50
CA SER A 51 -6.23 -4.49 5.46
C SER A 51 -6.38 -3.07 5.98
N GLY A 52 -6.54 -2.09 5.09
CA GLY A 52 -6.62 -0.67 5.45
C GLY A 52 -7.87 -0.27 6.23
N VAL A 53 -8.94 -1.07 6.19
CA VAL A 53 -10.20 -0.80 6.88
C VAL A 53 -10.53 -1.90 7.88
N LEU A 54 -10.67 -3.16 7.46
CA LEU A 54 -11.16 -4.19 8.37
C LEU A 54 -10.15 -4.47 9.49
N GLU A 55 -8.89 -4.77 9.15
CA GLU A 55 -7.85 -5.05 10.17
C GLU A 55 -7.60 -3.84 11.08
N VAL A 56 -7.44 -2.65 10.49
CA VAL A 56 -7.17 -1.41 11.24
C VAL A 56 -8.29 -1.07 12.23
N ASN A 57 -9.54 -1.39 11.91
CA ASN A 57 -10.69 -1.16 12.78
C ASN A 57 -11.06 -2.38 13.65
N GLY A 58 -10.24 -3.44 13.65
CA GLY A 58 -10.49 -4.65 14.44
C GLY A 58 -11.75 -5.41 14.02
N LEU A 59 -12.15 -5.32 12.75
CA LEU A 59 -13.23 -6.09 12.15
C LEU A 59 -12.70 -7.44 11.66
N ASP A 60 -13.61 -8.38 11.43
CA ASP A 60 -13.24 -9.74 11.03
C ASP A 60 -12.52 -9.77 9.67
N VAL A 61 -11.36 -10.41 9.67
CA VAL A 61 -10.60 -10.80 8.47
C VAL A 61 -10.30 -12.30 8.58
N PRO A 62 -10.88 -13.15 7.71
CA PRO A 62 -11.73 -12.80 6.58
C PRO A 62 -13.12 -12.27 7.01
N CYS A 63 -13.64 -11.31 6.26
CA CYS A 63 -15.01 -10.84 6.43
C CYS A 63 -16.02 -11.93 6.03
N ALA A 64 -17.27 -11.81 6.48
CA ALA A 64 -18.31 -12.78 6.14
C ALA A 64 -18.74 -12.75 4.65
N MET A 65 -18.80 -11.56 4.03
CA MET A 65 -19.31 -11.40 2.66
C MET A 65 -18.92 -10.06 2.05
N TYR A 66 -18.60 -10.08 0.75
CA TYR A 66 -18.59 -8.89 -0.12
C TYR A 66 -19.83 -8.91 -1.02
N LEU A 67 -20.42 -7.74 -1.30
CA LEU A 67 -21.62 -7.61 -2.12
C LEU A 67 -21.53 -6.37 -3.01
N GLU A 68 -21.40 -6.58 -4.32
CA GLU A 68 -21.28 -5.53 -5.34
C GLU A 68 -21.86 -6.01 -6.68
N GLY A 69 -21.85 -5.14 -7.70
CA GLY A 69 -22.23 -5.45 -9.08
C GLY A 69 -21.39 -6.55 -9.74
N SER A 70 -21.92 -7.19 -10.78
CA SER A 70 -21.26 -8.32 -11.46
C SER A 70 -19.94 -7.95 -12.15
N ASP A 71 -19.75 -6.69 -12.51
CA ASP A 71 -18.50 -6.14 -13.04
C ASP A 71 -17.33 -6.30 -12.06
N GLN A 72 -17.59 -6.36 -10.75
CA GLN A 72 -16.55 -6.48 -9.73
C GLN A 72 -15.84 -7.82 -9.70
N HIS A 73 -16.33 -8.84 -10.40
CA HIS A 73 -15.57 -10.09 -10.63
C HIS A 73 -14.22 -9.85 -11.32
N ARG A 74 -14.10 -8.79 -12.11
CA ARG A 74 -12.84 -8.36 -12.74
C ARG A 74 -12.28 -7.06 -12.15
N GLY A 75 -12.98 -6.48 -11.17
CA GLY A 75 -12.58 -5.30 -10.42
C GLY A 75 -12.24 -5.67 -8.99
N TRP A 76 -12.97 -5.09 -8.04
CA TRP A 76 -12.66 -5.09 -6.62
C TRP A 76 -12.62 -6.48 -5.97
N PHE A 77 -13.48 -7.42 -6.38
CA PHE A 77 -13.42 -8.79 -5.83
C PHE A 77 -12.09 -9.46 -6.18
N ASN A 78 -11.66 -9.30 -7.43
CA ASN A 78 -10.41 -9.88 -7.90
C ASN A 78 -9.20 -9.21 -7.22
N SER A 79 -9.14 -7.88 -7.18
CA SER A 79 -8.02 -7.19 -6.55
C SER A 79 -7.96 -7.39 -5.04
N SER A 80 -9.10 -7.48 -4.36
CA SER A 80 -9.15 -7.79 -2.93
C SER A 80 -8.65 -9.19 -2.64
N LEU A 81 -9.07 -10.18 -3.43
CA LEU A 81 -8.59 -11.55 -3.26
C LEU A 81 -7.10 -11.67 -3.55
N LEU A 82 -6.61 -11.03 -4.62
CA LEU A 82 -5.19 -11.07 -4.98
C LEU A 82 -4.30 -10.48 -3.88
N THR A 83 -4.67 -9.30 -3.35
CA THR A 83 -3.89 -8.64 -2.29
C THR A 83 -3.96 -9.39 -0.97
N ALA A 84 -5.12 -9.93 -0.59
CA ALA A 84 -5.27 -10.74 0.62
C ALA A 84 -4.45 -12.03 0.56
N VAL A 85 -4.56 -12.79 -0.54
CA VAL A 85 -3.83 -14.06 -0.70
C VAL A 85 -2.31 -13.83 -0.81
N ALA A 86 -1.87 -12.74 -1.43
CA ALA A 86 -0.44 -12.46 -1.58
C ALA A 86 0.26 -12.12 -0.25
N THR A 87 -0.48 -11.68 0.76
CA THR A 87 0.06 -11.15 2.03
C THR A 87 -0.25 -12.02 3.25
N THR A 88 -1.13 -13.02 3.11
CA THR A 88 -1.46 -14.02 4.13
C THR A 88 -0.69 -15.31 3.90
#